data_AF-K1V1J1-F1
#
_entry.id   AF-K1V1J1-F1
#
_cell.length_a   1.000
_cell.length_b   1.000
_cell.length_c   1.000
_cell.angle_alpha   90.00
_cell.angle_beta   90.00
_cell.angle_gamma   90.00
#
_symmetry.space_group_name_H-M   'P 1'
#
loop_
_entity.id
_entity.type
_entity.pdbx_description
1 polymer ?
#
loop_
_entity_poly.entity_id
_entity_poly.type
_entity_poly.pdbx_seq_one_letter_code
_entity_poly.pdbx_strand_id
1 'polypeptide(L)'
;VYEDRKGQLDTNIYFPITDGHLGYNVPVNLQRCKDSDGEEIFKVFSKVVMFTTIDDAWREHLREMDDLRQSVQNATYEQKDPLLIYKLESFQLFSKMLNKVNADVLSTLNKAYIPVRENTAENVQRERQERAKVDVNKLQASRMQAAAQAGQAEKQKPMPVHVEKKDRPQRSLSLRQRQKIQELSRQRFITAKTDRRWVTRKRNNTSST
;
A
#
# COMPACT_ATOMS: atom_id res chain seq x y z
N VAL A 1 -8.01 -42.72 -24.46
CA VAL A 1 -7.92 -41.31 -24.89
C VAL A 1 -7.48 -40.47 -23.70
N TYR A 2 -6.19 -40.50 -23.36
CA TYR A 2 -5.61 -39.71 -22.26
C TYR A 2 -4.22 -39.16 -22.62
N GLU A 3 -4.01 -38.85 -23.89
CA GLU A 3 -2.75 -38.25 -24.36
C GLU A 3 -3.08 -37.01 -25.17
N ASP A 4 -3.52 -35.92 -24.52
CA ASP A 4 -3.44 -34.60 -25.18
C ASP A 4 -3.49 -33.36 -24.27
N ARG A 5 -3.28 -33.50 -22.95
CA ARG A 5 -3.16 -32.32 -22.04
C ARG A 5 -1.71 -31.93 -21.75
N LYS A 6 -0.76 -32.37 -22.59
CA LYS A 6 0.66 -31.95 -22.47
C LYS A 6 0.95 -30.60 -23.14
N GLY A 7 0.13 -30.16 -24.10
CA GLY A 7 0.29 -28.87 -24.80
C GLY A 7 -0.18 -27.63 -24.04
N GLN A 8 -0.56 -27.76 -22.75
CA GLN A 8 -1.06 -26.65 -21.94
C GLN A 8 -0.01 -26.08 -20.97
N LEU A 9 1.21 -26.62 -20.98
CA LEU A 9 2.32 -26.25 -20.09
C LEU A 9 3.15 -25.05 -20.59
N ASP A 10 2.79 -24.47 -21.74
CA ASP A 10 3.45 -23.27 -22.31
C ASP A 10 2.90 -21.93 -21.77
N THR A 11 2.05 -21.98 -20.75
CA THR A 11 1.46 -20.75 -20.18
C THR A 11 2.46 -20.08 -19.23
N ASN A 12 2.76 -18.80 -19.47
CA ASN A 12 3.52 -17.99 -18.52
C ASN A 12 2.66 -17.73 -17.28
N ILE A 13 3.16 -18.16 -16.12
CA ILE A 13 2.54 -17.91 -14.82
C ILE A 13 3.25 -16.74 -14.16
N TYR A 14 2.48 -15.88 -13.50
CA TYR A 14 3.02 -14.76 -12.74
C TYR A 14 3.14 -15.15 -11.28
N PHE A 15 4.36 -15.11 -10.76
CA PHE A 15 4.62 -15.27 -9.34
C PHE A 15 4.70 -13.89 -8.68
N PRO A 16 3.81 -13.57 -7.73
CA PRO A 16 3.94 -12.37 -6.93
C PRO A 16 5.01 -12.62 -5.87
N ILE A 17 6.17 -11.97 -6.00
CA ILE A 17 7.24 -12.00 -4.99
C ILE A 17 7.25 -10.64 -4.29
N THR A 18 7.37 -10.62 -2.97
CA THR A 18 7.36 -9.36 -2.20
C THR A 18 8.44 -9.34 -1.14
N ASP A 19 8.96 -8.14 -0.87
CA ASP A 19 9.80 -7.82 0.30
C ASP A 19 8.97 -7.00 1.33
N GLY A 20 7.65 -7.24 1.36
CA GLY A 20 6.68 -6.48 2.17
C GLY A 20 6.35 -5.07 1.66
N HIS A 21 7.25 -4.44 0.87
CA HIS A 21 7.07 -3.07 0.36
C HIS A 21 6.75 -3.01 -1.14
N LEU A 22 7.52 -3.73 -1.96
CA LEU A 22 7.33 -3.81 -3.40
C LEU A 22 6.91 -5.22 -3.81
N GLY A 23 5.85 -5.30 -4.62
CA GLY A 23 5.40 -6.53 -5.26
C GLY A 23 5.97 -6.66 -6.67
N TYR A 24 6.76 -7.69 -6.91
CA TYR A 24 7.30 -8.04 -8.21
C TYR A 24 6.41 -9.11 -8.86
N ASN A 25 5.91 -8.83 -10.05
CA ASN A 25 5.21 -9.83 -10.86
C ASN A 25 6.22 -10.45 -11.83
N VAL A 26 6.69 -11.65 -11.51
CA VAL A 26 7.71 -12.33 -12.31
C VAL A 26 7.01 -13.30 -13.27
N PRO A 27 7.02 -13.05 -14.59
CA PRO A 27 6.51 -14.00 -15.56
C PRO A 27 7.49 -15.15 -15.70
N VAL A 28 7.06 -16.37 -15.42
CA VAL A 28 7.90 -17.56 -15.56
C VAL A 28 7.16 -18.61 -16.37
N ASN A 29 7.88 -19.26 -17.28
CA ASN A 29 7.33 -20.35 -18.07
C ASN A 29 7.22 -21.60 -17.19
N LEU A 30 6.02 -22.18 -17.10
CA LEU A 30 5.73 -23.31 -16.21
C LEU A 30 6.57 -24.54 -16.53
N GLN A 31 6.79 -24.84 -17.81
CA GLN A 31 7.59 -26.00 -18.22
C GLN A 31 9.04 -25.87 -17.74
N ARG A 32 9.66 -24.70 -17.96
CA ARG A 32 11.03 -24.44 -17.47
C ARG A 32 11.14 -24.46 -15.96
N CYS A 33 10.15 -23.93 -15.24
CA CYS A 33 10.10 -24.05 -13.78
C CYS A 33 10.10 -25.50 -13.33
N LYS A 34 9.29 -26.34 -13.98
CA LYS A 34 9.17 -27.75 -13.63
C LYS A 34 10.46 -28.52 -13.88
N ASP A 35 11.11 -28.26 -15.01
CA ASP A 35 12.34 -28.95 -15.40
C ASP A 35 13.55 -28.52 -14.54
N SER A 36 13.53 -27.31 -13.98
CA SER A 36 14.60 -26.73 -13.16
C SER A 36 14.32 -26.68 -11.66
N ASP A 37 13.28 -27.38 -11.19
CA ASP A 37 12.85 -27.39 -9.77
C ASP A 37 12.71 -25.99 -9.15
N GLY A 38 12.26 -25.01 -9.95
CA GLY A 38 12.03 -23.62 -9.53
C GLY A 38 13.21 -22.66 -9.69
N GLU A 39 14.38 -23.08 -10.17
CA GLU A 39 15.53 -22.18 -10.40
C GLU A 39 15.20 -21.03 -11.36
N GLU A 40 14.40 -21.30 -12.40
CA GLU A 40 13.99 -20.28 -13.38
C GLU A 40 13.25 -19.10 -12.71
N ILE A 41 12.51 -19.35 -11.61
CA ILE A 41 11.81 -18.29 -10.86
C ILE A 41 12.83 -17.31 -10.27
N PHE A 42 13.86 -17.83 -9.60
CA PHE A 42 14.90 -17.02 -8.98
C PHE A 42 15.74 -16.27 -10.03
N LYS A 43 16.00 -16.90 -11.17
CA LYS A 43 16.75 -16.29 -12.28
C LYS A 43 16.01 -15.11 -12.91
N VAL A 44 14.72 -15.27 -13.20
CA VAL A 44 13.91 -14.17 -13.76
C VAL A 44 13.69 -13.09 -12.70
N PHE A 45 13.44 -13.47 -11.45
CA PHE A 45 13.28 -12.53 -10.34
C PHE A 45 14.54 -11.67 -10.14
N SER A 46 15.72 -12.27 -10.06
CA SER A 46 16.97 -11.54 -9.85
C SER A 46 17.26 -10.55 -10.99
N LYS A 47 16.98 -10.93 -12.23
CA LYS A 47 17.08 -10.03 -13.38
C LYS A 47 16.13 -8.83 -13.28
N VAL A 48 14.87 -9.07 -12.89
CA VAL A 48 13.88 -7.98 -12.71
C VAL A 48 14.34 -7.03 -11.61
N VAL A 49 14.74 -7.56 -10.44
CA VAL A 49 15.22 -6.75 -9.32
C VAL A 49 16.43 -5.91 -9.74
N MET A 50 17.45 -6.52 -10.35
CA MET A 50 18.64 -5.81 -10.83
C MET A 50 18.30 -4.63 -11.74
N PHE A 51 17.44 -4.83 -12.75
CA PHE A 51 17.06 -3.74 -13.64
C PHE A 51 16.31 -2.62 -12.92
N THR A 52 15.33 -2.97 -12.09
CA THR A 52 14.59 -1.96 -11.33
C THR A 52 15.48 -1.15 -10.39
N THR A 53 16.43 -1.80 -9.71
CA THR A 53 17.36 -1.13 -8.80
C THR A 53 18.36 -0.25 -9.55
N ILE A 54 18.89 -0.71 -10.69
CA ILE A 54 19.82 0.07 -11.51
C ILE A 54 19.12 1.32 -12.05
N ASP A 55 17.92 1.20 -12.60
CA ASP A 55 17.18 2.32 -13.18
C ASP A 55 16.86 3.40 -12.14
N ASP A 56 16.44 3.00 -10.93
CA ASP A 56 16.16 3.93 -9.84
C ASP A 56 17.42 4.59 -9.30
N ALA A 57 18.52 3.82 -9.14
CA ALA A 57 19.81 4.38 -8.72
C ALA A 57 20.39 5.35 -9.76
N TRP A 58 20.24 5.04 -11.05
CA TRP A 58 20.67 5.91 -12.14
C TRP A 58 19.89 7.22 -12.18
N ARG A 59 18.56 7.16 -12.01
CA ARG A 59 17.72 8.36 -11.93
C ARG A 59 18.14 9.28 -10.79
N GLU A 60 18.45 8.70 -9.64
CA GLU A 60 18.92 9.48 -8.49
C GLU A 60 20.33 10.04 -8.73
N HIS A 61 21.24 9.26 -9.31
CA HIS A 61 22.58 9.73 -9.66
C HIS A 61 22.56 10.92 -10.63
N LEU A 62 21.65 10.94 -11.61
CA LEU A 62 21.50 12.09 -12.50
C LEU A 62 21.09 13.36 -11.75
N ARG A 63 20.22 13.24 -10.73
CA ARG A 63 19.86 14.38 -9.86
C ARG A 63 21.05 14.86 -9.04
N GLU A 64 21.79 13.93 -8.42
CA GLU A 64 23.00 14.26 -7.67
C GLU A 64 24.05 14.96 -8.56
N MET A 65 24.17 14.54 -9.82
CA MET A 65 25.08 15.15 -10.79
C MET A 65 24.63 16.56 -11.21
N ASP A 66 23.33 16.80 -11.33
CA ASP A 66 22.77 18.13 -11.59
C ASP A 66 22.98 19.08 -10.39
N ASP A 67 22.81 18.58 -9.16
CA ASP A 67 23.08 19.32 -7.93
C ASP A 67 24.57 19.64 -7.78
N LEU A 68 25.44 18.66 -8.07
CA LEU A 68 26.89 18.84 -8.08
C LEU A 68 27.30 19.92 -9.07
N ARG A 69 26.71 19.94 -10.27
CA ARG A 69 27.01 20.96 -11.28
C ARG A 69 26.70 22.37 -10.77
N GLN A 70 25.57 22.55 -10.08
CA GLN A 70 25.21 23.85 -9.48
C GLN A 70 26.15 24.23 -8.32
N SER A 71 26.51 23.26 -7.48
CA SER A 71 27.45 23.47 -6.37
C SER A 71 28.84 23.90 -6.85
N VAL A 72 29.38 23.23 -7.87
CA VAL A 72 30.69 23.56 -8.45
C VAL A 72 30.70 24.96 -9.09
N GLN A 73 29.60 25.36 -9.74
CA GLN A 73 29.47 26.73 -10.28
C GLN A 73 29.60 27.77 -9.16
N ASN A 74 28.98 27.53 -8.00
CA ASN A 74 29.10 28.39 -6.83
C ASN A 74 30.48 28.33 -6.15
N ALA A 75 31.19 27.21 -6.24
CA ALA A 75 32.52 27.02 -5.64
C ALA A 75 33.67 27.65 -6.45
N THR A 76 33.41 28.14 -7.66
CA THR A 76 34.39 28.83 -8.53
C THR A 76 35.06 30.03 -7.82
N TYR A 77 34.44 30.58 -6.78
CA TYR A 77 34.99 31.70 -5.99
C TYR A 77 36.24 31.35 -5.16
N GLU A 78 36.59 30.07 -4.99
CA GLU A 78 37.75 29.62 -4.18
C GLU A 78 39.05 29.38 -4.99
N GLN A 79 39.13 29.84 -6.25
CA GLN A 79 40.30 29.67 -7.14
C GLN A 79 40.70 28.20 -7.45
N LYS A 80 39.86 27.22 -7.11
CA LYS A 80 40.04 25.84 -7.58
C LYS A 80 39.45 25.69 -8.98
N ASP A 81 40.06 24.83 -9.80
CA ASP A 81 39.53 24.52 -11.13
C ASP A 81 38.19 23.77 -10.99
N PRO A 82 37.06 24.38 -11.41
CA PRO A 82 35.74 23.78 -11.29
C PRO A 82 35.64 22.47 -12.08
N LEU A 83 36.36 22.35 -13.21
CA LEU A 83 36.34 21.15 -14.04
C LEU A 83 36.96 19.96 -13.30
N LEU A 84 38.05 20.20 -12.56
CA LEU A 84 38.74 19.17 -11.79
C LEU A 84 37.88 18.67 -10.63
N ILE A 85 37.25 19.59 -9.87
CA ILE A 85 36.35 19.23 -8.77
C ILE A 85 35.19 18.40 -9.29
N TYR A 86 34.53 18.85 -10.36
CA TYR A 86 33.42 18.12 -10.95
C TYR A 86 33.82 16.69 -11.33
N LYS A 87 34.98 16.51 -11.98
CA LYS A 87 35.48 15.20 -12.40
C LYS A 87 35.78 14.28 -11.21
N LEU A 88 36.42 14.78 -10.16
CA LEU A 88 36.76 13.97 -8.99
C LEU A 88 35.52 13.59 -8.19
N GLU A 89 34.63 14.55 -7.92
CA GLU A 89 33.44 14.33 -7.11
C GLU A 89 32.40 13.47 -7.84
N SER A 90 32.18 13.70 -9.13
CA SER A 90 31.29 12.86 -9.95
C SER A 90 31.71 11.39 -9.96
N PHE A 91 33.02 11.11 -10.04
CA PHE A 91 33.54 9.74 -9.96
C PHE A 91 33.30 9.10 -8.59
N GLN A 92 33.43 9.89 -7.51
CA GLN A 92 33.09 9.41 -6.16
C GLN A 92 31.61 9.10 -6.01
N LEU A 93 30.72 9.97 -6.52
CA LEU A 93 29.28 9.73 -6.54
C LEU A 93 28.92 8.47 -7.32
N PHE A 94 29.51 8.29 -8.51
CA PHE A 94 29.33 7.08 -9.30
C PHE A 94 29.78 5.81 -8.56
N SER A 95 30.95 5.84 -7.91
CA SER A 95 31.46 4.71 -7.12
C SER A 95 30.55 4.39 -5.93
N LYS A 96 30.01 5.42 -5.25
CA LYS A 96 29.03 5.26 -4.18
C LYS A 96 27.73 4.63 -4.70
N MET A 97 27.23 5.08 -5.85
CA MET A 97 26.04 4.53 -6.49
C MET A 97 26.22 3.04 -6.81
N LEU A 98 27.36 2.63 -7.38
CA LEU A 98 27.63 1.21 -7.68
C LEU A 98 27.59 0.33 -6.42
N ASN A 99 28.23 0.79 -5.34
CA ASN A 99 28.21 0.06 -4.06
C ASN A 99 26.80 -0.04 -3.48
N LYS A 100 26.02 1.04 -3.59
CA LYS A 100 24.62 1.07 -3.15
C LYS A 100 23.76 0.08 -3.94
N VAL A 101 23.87 0.06 -5.27
CA VAL A 101 23.13 -0.90 -6.13
C VAL A 101 23.43 -2.34 -5.73
N ASN A 102 24.69 -2.69 -5.51
CA ASN A 102 25.05 -4.05 -5.10
C ASN A 102 24.45 -4.43 -3.74
N ALA A 103 24.51 -3.52 -2.76
CA ALA A 103 23.94 -3.73 -1.44
C ALA A 103 22.40 -3.87 -1.47
N ASP A 104 21.74 -3.01 -2.26
CA ASP A 104 20.28 -2.99 -2.39
C ASP A 104 19.77 -4.26 -3.09
N VAL A 105 20.40 -4.67 -4.19
CA VAL A 105 20.05 -5.93 -4.89
C VAL A 105 20.19 -7.12 -3.94
N LEU A 106 21.30 -7.25 -3.22
CA LEU A 106 21.50 -8.34 -2.26
C LEU A 106 20.50 -8.31 -1.11
N SER A 107 20.19 -7.12 -0.58
CA SER A 107 19.18 -6.95 0.47
C SER A 107 17.81 -7.40 -0.02
N THR A 108 17.38 -6.97 -1.21
CA THR A 108 16.07 -7.33 -1.77
C THR A 108 15.99 -8.82 -2.07
N LEU A 109 17.04 -9.43 -2.62
CA LEU A 109 17.06 -10.88 -2.89
C LEU A 109 16.95 -11.71 -1.60
N ASN A 110 17.61 -11.28 -0.52
CA ASN A 110 17.61 -12.01 0.75
C ASN A 110 16.31 -11.87 1.56
N LYS A 111 15.58 -10.75 1.39
CA LYS A 111 14.33 -10.52 2.11
C LYS A 111 13.08 -10.92 1.32
N ALA A 112 13.23 -11.23 0.03
CA ALA A 112 12.14 -11.63 -0.84
C ALA A 112 11.46 -12.91 -0.33
N TYR A 113 10.13 -12.86 -0.23
CA TYR A 113 9.29 -14.01 0.05
C TYR A 113 8.07 -14.04 -0.86
N ILE A 114 7.52 -15.23 -1.06
CA ILE A 114 6.26 -15.41 -1.78
C ILE A 114 5.13 -15.23 -0.75
N PRO A 115 4.24 -14.25 -0.90
CA PRO A 115 3.11 -14.08 0.00
C PRO A 115 2.12 -15.21 -0.25
N VAL A 116 2.22 -16.27 0.55
CA VAL A 116 1.22 -17.33 0.57
C VAL A 116 -0.07 -16.71 1.13
N ARG A 117 -1.09 -16.63 0.28
CA ARG A 117 -2.44 -16.20 0.68
C ARG A 117 -3.07 -17.30 1.53
N GLU A 118 -2.58 -17.49 2.75
CA GLU A 118 -3.23 -18.35 3.72
C GLU A 118 -4.42 -17.59 4.30
N ASN A 119 -5.62 -17.79 3.71
CA ASN A 119 -6.95 -17.32 4.18
C ASN A 119 -6.95 -16.10 5.12
N THR A 120 -6.33 -15.00 4.70
CA THR A 120 -6.13 -13.82 5.56
C THR A 120 -7.46 -13.11 5.85
N ALA A 121 -8.49 -13.33 5.03
CA ALA A 121 -9.84 -12.83 5.30
C ALA A 121 -10.41 -13.45 6.60
N GLU A 122 -10.11 -14.72 6.90
CA GLU A 122 -10.58 -15.38 8.11
C GLU A 122 -9.73 -15.02 9.33
N ASN A 123 -8.40 -14.90 9.18
CA ASN A 123 -7.51 -14.52 10.28
C ASN A 123 -7.63 -13.05 10.69
N VAL A 124 -7.76 -12.11 9.73
CA VAL A 124 -8.01 -10.68 10.05
C VAL A 124 -9.41 -10.51 10.65
N GLN A 125 -10.39 -11.30 10.24
CA GLN A 125 -11.73 -11.29 10.84
C GLN A 125 -11.73 -11.89 12.25
N ARG A 126 -10.94 -12.96 12.50
CA ARG A 126 -10.74 -13.52 13.85
C ARG A 126 -10.04 -12.54 14.78
N GLU A 127 -8.98 -11.88 14.33
CA GLU A 127 -8.27 -10.89 15.14
C GLU A 127 -9.15 -9.67 15.46
N ARG A 128 -9.99 -9.25 14.51
CA ARG A 128 -10.99 -8.17 14.73
C ARG A 128 -12.10 -8.60 15.69
N GLN A 129 -12.54 -9.86 15.62
CA GLN A 129 -13.52 -10.43 16.56
C GLN A 129 -12.93 -10.58 17.97
N GLU A 130 -11.66 -10.95 18.10
CA GLU A 130 -10.98 -11.06 19.39
C GLU A 130 -10.80 -9.68 20.04
N ARG A 131 -10.35 -8.67 19.29
CA ARG A 131 -10.27 -7.28 19.80
C ARG A 131 -11.64 -6.75 20.24
N ALA A 132 -12.70 -7.03 19.46
CA ALA A 132 -14.07 -6.67 19.82
C ALA A 132 -14.56 -7.38 21.10
N LYS A 133 -14.20 -8.67 21.29
CA LYS A 133 -14.53 -9.44 22.50
C LYS A 133 -13.81 -8.90 23.74
N VAL A 134 -12.56 -8.47 23.62
CA VAL A 134 -11.78 -7.91 24.73
C VAL A 134 -12.35 -6.56 25.19
N ASP A 135 -12.80 -5.70 24.26
CA ASP A 135 -13.39 -4.40 24.59
C ASP A 135 -14.75 -4.52 25.29
N VAL A 136 -15.62 -5.46 24.86
CA VAL A 136 -16.90 -5.70 25.56
C VAL A 136 -16.69 -6.28 26.96
N ASN A 137 -15.68 -7.14 27.14
CA ASN A 137 -15.38 -7.74 28.45
C ASN A 137 -14.80 -6.71 29.43
N LYS A 138 -13.95 -5.79 28.96
CA LYS A 138 -13.45 -4.66 29.75
C LYS A 138 -14.56 -3.67 30.11
N LEU A 139 -15.48 -3.38 29.18
CA LEU A 139 -16.61 -2.50 29.43
C LEU A 139 -17.62 -3.12 30.42
N GLN A 140 -17.85 -4.43 30.32
CA GLN A 140 -18.71 -5.17 31.24
C GLN A 140 -18.08 -5.29 32.64
N ALA A 141 -16.77 -5.53 32.73
CA ALA A 141 -16.04 -5.51 33.99
C ALA A 141 -16.08 -4.12 34.66
N SER A 142 -15.89 -3.05 33.90
CA SER A 142 -16.02 -1.66 34.39
C SER A 142 -17.45 -1.35 34.87
N ARG A 143 -18.47 -1.82 34.13
CA ARG A 143 -19.88 -1.64 34.51
C ARG A 143 -20.28 -2.45 35.75
N MET A 144 -19.70 -3.64 35.93
CA MET A 144 -19.93 -4.48 37.11
C MET A 144 -19.22 -3.92 38.35
N GLN A 145 -18.04 -3.33 38.18
CA GLN A 145 -17.36 -2.57 39.24
C GLN A 145 -18.15 -1.30 39.62
N ALA A 146 -18.71 -0.57 38.65
CA ALA A 146 -19.57 0.59 38.91
C ALA A 146 -20.89 0.19 39.61
N ALA A 147 -21.48 -0.95 39.25
CA ALA A 147 -22.67 -1.48 39.92
C ALA A 147 -22.38 -1.98 41.35
N ALA A 148 -21.21 -2.57 41.59
CA ALA A 148 -20.77 -2.96 42.93
C ALA A 148 -20.53 -1.74 43.84
N GLN A 149 -20.04 -0.63 43.28
CA GLN A 149 -19.90 0.65 44.00
C GLN A 149 -21.25 1.35 44.25
N ALA A 150 -22.26 1.11 43.40
CA ALA A 150 -23.61 1.64 43.58
C ALA A 150 -24.46 0.86 44.61
N GLY A 151 -23.97 -0.29 45.11
CA GLY A 151 -24.65 -1.11 46.11
C GLY A 151 -24.54 -0.63 47.56
N GLN A 152 -23.83 0.48 47.83
CA GLN A 152 -23.64 1.03 49.18
C GLN A 152 -24.12 2.49 49.35
N ALA A 153 -24.92 3.04 48.43
CA ALA A 153 -25.48 4.38 48.59
C ALA A 153 -27.01 4.33 48.57
N GLU A 154 -27.57 4.68 49.72
CA GLU A 154 -28.98 4.79 50.02
C GLU A 154 -29.69 5.82 49.12
N LYS A 155 -30.84 5.39 48.60
CA LYS A 155 -31.93 6.14 47.94
C LYS A 155 -31.86 7.68 48.02
N GLN A 156 -31.51 8.33 46.91
CA GLN A 156 -31.93 9.71 46.62
C GLN A 156 -32.55 9.79 45.22
N LYS A 157 -33.77 10.32 45.15
CA LYS A 157 -34.51 10.59 43.90
C LYS A 157 -33.71 11.62 43.09
N PRO A 158 -33.38 11.38 41.81
CA PRO A 158 -32.75 12.40 41.00
C PRO A 158 -33.78 13.48 40.64
N MET A 159 -33.50 14.70 41.07
CA MET A 159 -34.11 15.93 40.57
C MET A 159 -33.78 16.09 39.07
N PRO A 160 -34.61 16.79 38.28
CA PRO A 160 -34.32 16.99 36.87
C PRO A 160 -33.02 17.76 36.69
N VAL A 161 -32.05 17.13 36.04
CA VAL A 161 -30.76 17.71 35.67
C VAL A 161 -31.02 18.91 34.76
N HIS A 162 -30.72 20.11 35.24
CA HIS A 162 -30.63 21.30 34.40
C HIS A 162 -29.42 21.12 33.48
N VAL A 163 -29.68 20.83 32.20
CA VAL A 163 -28.66 20.74 31.16
C VAL A 163 -28.23 22.16 30.81
N GLU A 164 -27.18 22.64 31.46
CA GLU A 164 -26.46 23.83 31.00
C GLU A 164 -25.81 23.47 29.65
N LYS A 165 -26.37 24.01 28.56
CA LYS A 165 -25.85 23.82 27.20
C LYS A 165 -24.50 24.51 27.10
N LYS A 166 -23.43 23.74 27.30
CA LYS A 166 -22.08 24.10 26.89
C LYS A 166 -22.06 24.20 25.36
N ASP A 167 -22.05 25.42 24.85
CA ASP A 167 -21.95 25.71 23.42
C ASP A 167 -20.71 25.04 22.83
N ARG A 168 -20.93 24.01 22.00
CA ARG A 168 -19.91 23.58 21.04
C ARG A 168 -19.82 24.67 19.98
N PRO A 169 -18.62 25.17 19.61
CA PRO A 169 -18.51 26.11 18.52
C PRO A 169 -19.01 25.44 17.24
N GLN A 170 -20.17 25.89 16.75
CA GLN A 170 -20.62 25.57 15.40
C GLN A 170 -19.65 26.23 14.44
N ARG A 171 -18.68 25.46 13.92
CA ARG A 171 -17.97 25.85 12.70
C ARG A 171 -19.01 25.85 11.58
N SER A 172 -19.62 27.01 11.34
CA SER A 172 -20.48 27.23 10.19
C SER A 172 -19.65 26.99 8.93
N LEU A 173 -19.98 25.94 8.18
CA LEU A 173 -19.41 25.74 6.86
C LEU A 173 -19.79 26.93 5.99
N SER A 174 -18.80 27.55 5.35
CA SER A 174 -19.01 28.66 4.42
C SER A 174 -20.02 28.29 3.33
N LEU A 175 -20.71 29.28 2.76
CA LEU A 175 -21.67 29.06 1.65
C LEU A 175 -21.06 28.25 0.50
N ARG A 176 -19.76 28.45 0.21
CA ARG A 176 -19.00 27.66 -0.77
C ARG A 176 -18.85 26.19 -0.37
N GLN A 177 -18.57 25.89 0.89
CA GLN A 177 -18.47 24.50 1.38
C GLN A 177 -19.83 23.79 1.35
N ARG A 178 -20.91 24.50 1.66
CA ARG A 178 -22.27 23.95 1.56
C ARG A 178 -22.65 23.65 0.11
N GLN A 179 -22.35 24.54 -0.84
CA GLN A 179 -22.58 24.31 -2.27
C GLN A 179 -21.78 23.11 -2.79
N LYS A 180 -20.49 22.99 -2.42
CA LYS A 180 -19.65 21.87 -2.85
C LYS A 180 -20.15 20.50 -2.34
N ILE A 181 -20.65 20.44 -1.11
CA ILE A 181 -21.24 19.20 -0.55
C ILE A 181 -22.56 18.85 -1.27
N GLN A 182 -23.37 19.84 -1.62
CA GLN A 182 -24.63 19.63 -2.35
C GLN A 182 -24.38 19.17 -3.79
N GLU A 183 -23.32 19.68 -4.42
CA GLU A 183 -22.91 19.32 -5.78
C GLU A 183 -22.28 17.93 -5.86
N LEU A 184 -21.42 17.57 -4.90
CA LEU A 184 -20.90 16.20 -4.77
C LEU A 184 -22.01 15.18 -4.51
N SER A 185 -23.03 15.56 -3.73
CA SER A 185 -24.19 14.69 -3.49
C SER A 185 -25.04 14.51 -4.75
N ARG A 186 -25.23 15.56 -5.57
CA ARG A 186 -25.89 15.46 -6.87
C ARG A 186 -25.12 14.58 -7.85
N GLN A 187 -23.80 14.70 -7.93
CA GLN A 187 -22.96 13.88 -8.82
C GLN A 187 -23.02 12.40 -8.43
N ARG A 188 -22.98 12.07 -7.14
CA ARG A 188 -23.12 10.68 -6.65
C ARG A 188 -24.52 10.11 -6.92
N PHE A 189 -25.56 10.93 -6.90
CA PHE A 189 -26.92 10.48 -7.21
C PHE A 189 -27.13 10.20 -8.70
N ILE A 190 -26.49 10.98 -9.57
CA ILE A 190 -26.55 10.79 -11.03
C ILE A 190 -25.82 9.49 -11.40
N THR A 191 -24.60 9.25 -10.91
CA THR A 191 -23.85 8.02 -11.22
C THR A 191 -24.57 6.76 -10.74
N ALA A 192 -25.18 6.77 -9.55
CA ALA A 192 -25.96 5.65 -9.03
C ALA A 192 -27.26 5.36 -9.83
N LYS A 193 -27.82 6.36 -10.52
CA LYS A 193 -29.02 6.21 -11.34
C LYS A 193 -28.67 5.68 -12.75
N THR A 194 -27.51 6.05 -13.28
CA THR A 194 -26.98 5.51 -14.54
C THR A 194 -26.61 4.03 -14.39
N ASP A 195 -26.07 3.64 -13.24
CA ASP A 195 -25.67 2.26 -12.94
C ASP A 195 -26.90 1.33 -12.79
N ARG A 196 -27.93 1.78 -12.06
CA ARG A 196 -29.20 1.03 -11.96
C ARG A 196 -29.93 0.87 -13.30
N ARG A 197 -29.81 1.84 -14.21
CA ARG A 197 -30.42 1.78 -15.55
C ARG A 197 -29.68 0.82 -16.50
N TRP A 198 -28.37 0.65 -16.32
CA TRP A 198 -27.58 -0.36 -17.04
C TRP A 198 -27.87 -1.78 -16.56
N VAL A 199 -28.02 -1.98 -15.25
CA VAL A 199 -28.32 -3.29 -14.66
C VAL A 199 -29.71 -3.80 -15.06
N THR A 200 -30.73 -2.93 -15.18
CA THR A 200 -32.07 -3.36 -15.62
C THR A 200 -32.14 -3.65 -17.12
N ARG A 201 -31.35 -2.97 -17.96
CA ARG A 201 -31.31 -3.25 -19.41
C ARG A 201 -30.61 -4.57 -19.75
N LYS A 202 -29.62 -5.01 -18.97
CA LYS A 202 -28.98 -6.32 -19.16
C LYS A 202 -29.86 -7.51 -18.77
N ARG A 203 -30.84 -7.33 -17.88
CA ARG A 203 -31.72 -8.42 -17.40
C ARG A 203 -32.89 -8.71 -18.36
N ASN A 204 -33.35 -7.74 -19.14
CA ASN A 204 -34.44 -7.94 -20.10
C ASN A 204 -34.00 -8.53 -21.45
N ASN A 205 -32.70 -8.59 -21.74
CA ASN A 205 -32.18 -9.11 -23.01
C ASN A 205 -31.80 -10.60 -22.95
N THR A 206 -31.97 -11.25 -21.79
CA THR A 206 -31.67 -12.67 -21.55
C THR A 206 -32.92 -13.54 -21.38
N SER A 207 -34.12 -12.99 -21.64
CA SER A 207 -35.40 -13.68 -21.50
C SER A 207 -36.15 -13.88 -22.82
N SER A 208 -35.48 -13.59 -23.96
CA SER A 208 -36.03 -13.81 -25.31
C SER A 208 -35.06 -14.67 -26.11
N THR A 209 -34.99 -15.95 -25.78
CA THR A 209 -34.51 -17.04 -26.64
C THR A 209 -35.17 -18.31 -26.13
#